data_AF-A0A953DVZ9-F1
#
_entry.id   AF-A0A953DVZ9-F1
#
_cell.length_a   1.000
_cell.length_b   1.000
_cell.length_c   1.000
_cell.angle_alpha   90.00
_cell.angle_beta   90.00
_cell.angle_gamma   90.00
#
_symmetry.space_group_name_H-M   'P 1'
#
loop_
_entity.id
_entity.type
_entity.pdbx_description
1 polymer ?
#
loop_
_entity_poly.entity_id
_entity_poly.type
_entity_poly.pdbx_seq_one_letter_code
_entity_poly.pdbx_strand_id
1 'polypeptide(L)'
;MRLHNLKPRPGARHRVKRLGCGESSGHGKTSGKGHKGQKARSGGSIRLGFEGGQMPLIRRLPKRGFNNAAFRRQYAVVNLNDLNVFKSGTVVTEQLLRESKLVRGNFDGIKILGDGELKHRLTIEADAVSAGAREKIERAGGTITLRERGAPSSLESHGAATVSVSSEADAGGGSPARSGKKKRVAAETSAKSAPRAKRKTRAKR
;
A
#
# COMPACT_ATOMS: atom_id res chain seq x y z
N MET A 1 6.69 31.24 19.13
CA MET A 1 7.14 30.27 20.16
C MET A 1 8.64 30.46 20.34
N ARG A 2 9.12 30.62 21.57
CA ARG A 2 10.57 30.62 21.90
C ARG A 2 10.97 29.19 22.31
N LEU A 3 12.22 28.79 22.09
CA LEU A 3 12.68 27.40 22.36
C LEU A 3 12.35 26.91 23.78
N HIS A 4 12.45 27.79 24.79
CA HIS A 4 12.17 27.47 26.19
C HIS A 4 10.68 27.26 26.52
N ASN A 5 9.77 27.62 25.62
CA ASN A 5 8.31 27.48 25.82
C ASN A 5 7.71 26.33 25.02
N LEU A 6 8.52 25.49 24.38
CA LEU A 6 8.04 24.34 23.62
C LEU A 6 7.54 23.26 24.58
N LYS A 7 6.23 23.03 24.56
CA LYS A 7 5.58 21.92 25.26
C LYS A 7 4.82 21.08 24.25
N PRO A 8 4.88 19.73 24.33
CA PRO A 8 4.02 18.90 23.51
C PRO A 8 2.56 19.15 23.87
N ARG A 9 1.65 18.98 22.91
CA ARG A 9 0.21 19.00 23.21
C ARG A 9 -0.11 17.90 24.25
N PRO A 10 -0.95 18.19 25.26
CA PRO A 10 -1.37 17.16 26.21
C PRO A 10 -1.88 15.91 25.49
N GLY A 11 -1.42 14.72 25.88
CA GLY A 11 -1.76 13.45 25.24
C GLY A 11 -0.96 13.08 23.98
N ALA A 12 -0.15 13.99 23.42
CA ALA A 12 0.67 13.66 22.23
C ALA A 12 1.84 12.71 22.54
N ARG A 13 2.29 12.65 23.81
CA ARG A 13 3.37 11.78 24.26
C ARG A 13 2.97 11.03 25.52
N HIS A 14 3.02 9.71 25.45
CA HIS A 14 2.85 8.82 26.60
C HIS A 14 4.19 8.23 27.03
N ARG A 15 4.34 7.98 28.34
CA ARG A 15 5.55 7.36 28.90
C ARG A 15 5.65 5.90 28.44
N VAL A 16 6.82 5.49 27.96
CA VAL A 16 7.09 4.09 27.61
C VAL A 16 7.08 3.21 28.86
N LYS A 17 6.39 2.08 28.77
CA LYS A 17 6.37 1.05 29.81
C LYS A 17 7.75 0.38 29.90
N ARG A 18 8.46 0.61 31.01
CA ARG A 18 9.76 -0.03 31.29
C ARG A 18 9.53 -1.31 32.10
N LEU A 19 9.85 -2.45 31.52
CA LEU A 19 9.68 -3.77 32.14
C LEU A 19 10.93 -4.14 32.95
N GLY A 20 10.76 -4.87 34.06
CA GLY A 20 11.88 -5.37 34.86
C GLY A 20 12.57 -4.34 35.77
N CYS A 21 12.06 -3.11 35.88
CA CYS A 21 12.64 -2.05 36.72
C CYS A 21 12.05 -2.02 38.13
N GLY A 22 12.26 -3.10 38.90
CA GLY A 22 11.82 -3.20 40.30
C GLY A 22 10.32 -3.46 40.50
N GLU A 23 9.93 -3.86 41.71
CA GLU A 23 8.57 -4.34 42.01
C GLU A 23 7.52 -3.22 42.02
N SER A 24 7.89 -2.02 42.48
CA SER A 24 7.01 -0.84 42.52
C SER A 24 6.45 -0.45 41.14
N SER A 25 7.14 -0.82 40.05
CA SER A 25 6.66 -0.59 38.68
C SER A 25 5.44 -1.45 38.28
N GLY A 26 5.05 -2.45 39.09
CA GLY A 26 4.01 -3.44 38.76
C GLY A 26 4.45 -4.48 37.72
N HIS A 27 5.66 -4.34 37.15
CA HIS A 27 6.19 -5.21 36.09
C HIS A 27 7.63 -5.67 36.38
N GLY A 28 8.01 -5.74 37.65
CA GLY A 28 9.35 -6.13 38.09
C GLY A 28 9.62 -7.63 37.90
N LYS A 29 9.23 -8.43 38.91
CA LYS A 29 9.67 -9.83 39.09
C LYS A 29 9.48 -10.74 37.87
N THR A 30 8.34 -10.65 37.18
CA THR A 30 8.01 -11.52 36.03
C THR A 30 7.82 -10.76 34.72
N SER A 31 8.04 -9.44 34.72
CA SER A 31 7.79 -8.59 33.54
C SER A 31 6.42 -8.80 32.88
N GLY A 32 5.40 -9.16 33.67
CA GLY A 32 4.04 -9.46 33.20
C GLY A 32 3.85 -10.82 32.52
N LYS A 33 4.86 -11.71 32.56
CA LYS A 33 4.80 -13.03 31.89
C LYS A 33 4.44 -14.20 32.82
N GLY A 34 4.33 -13.96 34.14
CA GLY A 34 4.13 -15.02 35.13
C GLY A 34 5.41 -15.83 35.41
N HIS A 35 5.27 -16.97 36.08
CA HIS A 35 6.41 -17.73 36.62
C HIS A 35 7.05 -18.72 35.62
N LYS A 36 6.28 -19.71 35.15
CA LYS A 36 6.77 -20.84 34.34
C LYS A 36 5.86 -21.02 33.12
N GLY A 37 6.39 -21.63 32.07
CA GLY A 37 5.65 -21.92 30.83
C GLY A 37 6.38 -21.43 29.59
N GLN A 38 5.98 -21.94 28.42
CA GLN A 38 6.64 -21.64 27.14
C GLN A 38 6.70 -20.13 26.86
N LYS A 39 5.59 -19.39 27.07
CA LYS A 39 5.50 -17.94 26.85
C LYS A 39 6.38 -17.09 27.80
N ALA A 40 6.77 -17.64 28.94
CA ALA A 40 7.63 -16.95 29.91
C ALA A 40 9.13 -17.09 29.59
N ARG A 41 9.52 -18.04 28.72
CA ARG A 41 10.92 -18.26 28.32
C ARG A 41 11.38 -17.25 27.27
N SER A 42 12.70 -17.03 27.20
CA SER A 42 13.30 -16.25 26.12
C SER A 42 13.04 -16.94 24.78
N GLY A 43 12.61 -16.17 23.77
CA GLY A 43 12.21 -16.72 22.46
C GLY A 43 10.92 -17.54 22.46
N GLY A 44 10.22 -17.63 23.59
CA GLY A 44 8.98 -18.39 23.74
C GLY A 44 7.82 -17.74 22.99
N SER A 45 7.58 -18.17 21.76
CA SER A 45 6.44 -17.75 20.95
C SER A 45 5.66 -18.97 20.43
N ILE A 46 4.34 -18.80 20.32
CA ILE A 46 3.46 -19.76 19.68
C ILE A 46 3.13 -19.19 18.30
N ARG A 47 3.24 -20.02 17.25
CA ARG A 47 2.89 -19.60 15.90
C ARG A 47 1.44 -19.08 15.88
N LEU A 48 1.20 -17.94 15.23
CA LEU A 48 -0.15 -17.41 15.06
C LEU A 48 -1.03 -18.44 14.35
N GLY A 49 -2.20 -18.74 14.94
CA GLY A 49 -3.12 -19.76 14.46
C GLY A 49 -2.79 -21.21 14.86
N PHE A 50 -1.86 -21.44 15.80
CA PHE A 50 -1.61 -22.78 16.36
C PHE A 50 -2.62 -23.11 17.47
N GLU A 51 -3.31 -24.25 17.33
CA GLU A 51 -4.37 -24.73 18.23
C GLU A 51 -3.93 -25.96 19.04
N GLY A 52 -2.69 -25.98 19.53
CA GLY A 52 -2.25 -27.01 20.50
C GLY A 52 -2.08 -28.43 19.94
N GLY A 53 -1.89 -28.58 18.62
CA GLY A 53 -1.80 -29.88 17.95
C GLY A 53 -3.08 -30.25 17.19
N GLN A 54 -4.18 -29.54 17.43
CA GLN A 54 -5.37 -29.60 16.59
C GLN A 54 -5.07 -29.01 15.20
N MET A 55 -5.74 -29.51 14.16
CA MET A 55 -5.66 -28.90 12.83
C MET A 55 -6.16 -27.45 12.88
N PRO A 56 -5.35 -26.44 12.51
CA PRO A 56 -5.79 -25.05 12.52
C PRO A 56 -7.02 -24.79 11.66
N LEU A 57 -7.87 -23.85 12.05
CA LEU A 57 -9.08 -23.48 11.30
C LEU A 57 -8.82 -23.21 9.81
N ILE A 58 -7.71 -22.55 9.47
CA ILE A 58 -7.33 -22.23 8.08
C ILE A 58 -7.11 -23.47 7.20
N ARG A 59 -6.85 -24.64 7.82
CA ARG A 59 -6.68 -25.92 7.11
C ARG A 59 -7.96 -26.74 7.06
N ARG A 60 -8.93 -26.49 7.94
CA ARG A 60 -10.22 -27.17 7.95
C ARG A 60 -11.15 -26.66 6.86
N LEU A 61 -11.05 -25.37 6.56
CA LEU A 61 -11.86 -24.76 5.51
C LEU A 61 -11.32 -25.12 4.12
N PRO A 62 -12.19 -25.52 3.18
CA PRO A 62 -11.75 -25.82 1.82
C PRO A 62 -11.29 -24.53 1.12
N LYS A 63 -10.29 -24.66 0.25
CA LYS A 63 -9.94 -23.58 -0.68
C LYS A 63 -11.05 -23.46 -1.72
N ARG A 64 -11.65 -22.28 -1.87
CA ARG A 64 -12.76 -22.06 -2.79
C ARG A 64 -12.40 -21.03 -3.86
N GLY A 65 -12.62 -21.39 -5.12
CA GLY A 65 -12.52 -20.50 -6.28
C GLY A 65 -11.12 -20.29 -6.84
N PHE A 66 -11.06 -19.59 -7.97
CA PHE A 66 -9.84 -19.07 -8.61
C PHE A 66 -9.89 -17.54 -8.64
N ASN A 67 -8.74 -16.89 -8.81
CA ASN A 67 -8.65 -15.42 -8.77
C ASN A 67 -8.51 -14.83 -10.18
N ASN A 68 -9.38 -13.88 -10.54
CA ASN A 68 -9.29 -13.08 -11.77
C ASN A 68 -8.69 -11.68 -11.53
N ALA A 69 -7.81 -11.52 -10.53
CA ALA A 69 -7.30 -10.20 -10.14
C ALA A 69 -6.52 -9.46 -11.24
N ALA A 70 -5.85 -10.19 -12.14
CA ALA A 70 -5.04 -9.60 -13.20
C ALA A 70 -5.87 -9.07 -14.39
N PHE A 71 -7.04 -9.67 -14.67
CA PHE A 71 -7.87 -9.31 -15.82
C PHE A 71 -9.21 -8.69 -15.43
N ARG A 72 -9.51 -8.60 -14.13
CA ARG A 72 -10.71 -7.90 -13.67
C ARG A 72 -10.60 -6.42 -14.03
N ARG A 73 -11.64 -5.90 -14.67
CA ARG A 73 -11.76 -4.47 -14.93
C ARG A 73 -12.21 -3.77 -13.65
N GLN A 74 -11.42 -2.79 -13.22
CA GLN A 74 -11.72 -1.98 -12.05
C GLN A 74 -12.33 -0.66 -12.52
N TYR A 75 -13.62 -0.49 -12.25
CA TYR A 75 -14.31 0.77 -12.54
C TYR A 75 -14.23 1.70 -11.34
N ALA A 76 -14.01 2.99 -11.60
CA ALA A 76 -14.31 4.05 -10.64
C ALA A 76 -15.82 4.17 -10.52
N VAL A 77 -16.35 3.92 -9.34
CA VAL A 77 -17.78 3.98 -9.07
C VAL A 77 -18.15 5.39 -8.61
N VAL A 78 -19.12 6.01 -9.28
CA VAL A 78 -19.68 7.31 -8.91
C VAL A 78 -21.20 7.20 -8.80
N ASN A 79 -21.77 7.70 -7.72
CA ASN A 79 -23.22 7.67 -7.48
C ASN A 79 -23.88 8.98 -7.94
N LEU A 80 -25.20 8.96 -8.17
CA LEU A 80 -25.95 10.16 -8.58
C LEU A 80 -25.91 11.26 -7.52
N ASN A 81 -25.90 10.90 -6.24
CA ASN A 81 -25.81 11.89 -5.15
C ASN A 81 -24.54 12.76 -5.23
N ASP A 82 -23.41 12.16 -5.62
CA ASP A 82 -22.12 12.84 -5.70
C ASP A 82 -22.06 13.84 -6.88
N LEU A 83 -22.86 13.59 -7.92
CA LEU A 83 -22.95 14.45 -9.10
C LEU A 83 -23.72 15.75 -8.85
N ASN A 84 -24.47 15.85 -7.74
CA ASN A 84 -25.21 17.07 -7.38
C ASN A 84 -24.31 18.24 -6.98
N VAL A 85 -22.99 18.03 -6.85
CA VAL A 85 -22.01 19.11 -6.63
C VAL A 85 -21.85 19.99 -7.90
N PHE A 86 -22.17 19.45 -9.07
CA PHE A 86 -22.04 20.16 -10.34
C PHE A 86 -23.26 21.03 -10.65
N LYS A 87 -23.02 22.14 -11.36
CA LYS A 87 -24.08 23.06 -11.80
C LYS A 87 -24.89 22.42 -12.94
N SER A 88 -26.14 22.84 -13.09
CA SER A 88 -27.02 22.40 -14.17
C SER A 88 -26.39 22.65 -15.56
N GLY A 89 -26.45 21.66 -16.45
CA GLY A 89 -25.93 21.73 -17.81
C GLY A 89 -24.44 21.48 -17.95
N THR A 90 -23.73 21.16 -16.85
CA THR A 90 -22.30 20.84 -16.91
C THR A 90 -22.09 19.49 -17.59
N VAL A 91 -21.06 19.42 -18.45
CA VAL A 91 -20.59 18.16 -19.04
C VAL A 91 -19.67 17.47 -18.03
N VAL A 92 -20.14 16.35 -17.49
CA VAL A 92 -19.39 15.52 -16.55
C VAL A 92 -18.48 14.59 -17.33
N THR A 93 -17.22 15.01 -17.48
CA THR A 93 -16.14 14.22 -18.09
C THR A 93 -15.26 13.56 -17.01
N GLU A 94 -14.45 12.58 -17.42
CA GLU A 94 -13.48 11.95 -16.51
C GLU A 94 -12.51 12.97 -15.87
N GLN A 95 -12.04 13.94 -16.66
CA GLN A 95 -11.11 14.97 -16.17
C GLN A 95 -11.74 15.80 -15.06
N LEU A 96 -12.99 16.23 -15.27
CA LEU A 96 -13.74 17.02 -14.30
C LEU A 96 -14.05 16.24 -13.01
N LEU A 97 -14.30 14.93 -13.12
CA LEU A 97 -14.45 14.05 -11.95
C LEU A 97 -13.15 13.88 -11.15
N ARG A 98 -11.99 13.94 -11.81
CA ARG A 98 -10.68 13.90 -11.15
C ARG A 98 -10.33 15.24 -10.49
N GLU A 99 -10.61 16.35 -11.16
CA GLU A 99 -10.41 17.71 -10.63
C GLU A 99 -11.28 17.99 -9.40
N SER A 100 -12.54 17.59 -9.45
CA SER A 100 -13.47 17.64 -8.31
C SER A 100 -13.15 16.62 -7.20
N LYS A 101 -12.09 15.80 -7.39
CA LYS A 101 -11.60 14.80 -6.45
C LYS A 101 -12.60 13.70 -6.10
N LEU A 102 -13.63 13.50 -6.93
CA LEU A 102 -14.61 12.42 -6.81
C LEU A 102 -14.00 11.08 -7.24
N VAL A 103 -13.11 11.09 -8.24
CA VAL A 103 -12.33 9.91 -8.66
C VAL A 103 -10.85 10.15 -8.41
N ARG A 104 -10.19 9.24 -7.68
CA ARG A 104 -8.75 9.28 -7.40
C ARG A 104 -8.10 7.93 -7.65
N GLY A 105 -6.98 7.92 -8.37
CA GLY A 105 -6.23 6.71 -8.70
C GLY A 105 -6.43 6.24 -10.13
N ASN A 106 -5.96 5.02 -10.40
CA ASN A 106 -5.98 4.42 -11.73
C ASN A 106 -7.10 3.39 -11.80
N PHE A 107 -8.03 3.62 -12.71
CA PHE A 107 -9.17 2.75 -12.98
C PHE A 107 -9.29 2.58 -14.49
N ASP A 108 -9.87 1.48 -14.94
CA ASP A 108 -10.02 1.14 -16.36
C ASP A 108 -11.20 1.89 -17.01
N GLY A 109 -12.00 2.60 -16.22
CA GLY A 109 -13.13 3.41 -16.67
C GLY A 109 -14.04 3.85 -15.52
N ILE A 110 -15.06 4.64 -15.83
CA ILE A 110 -16.04 5.17 -14.88
C ILE A 110 -17.37 4.44 -15.03
N LYS A 111 -17.94 4.02 -13.90
CA LYS A 111 -19.26 3.42 -13.82
C LYS A 111 -20.19 4.26 -12.94
N ILE A 112 -21.34 4.63 -13.49
CA ILE A 112 -22.36 5.39 -12.76
C ILE A 112 -23.42 4.45 -12.18
N LEU A 113 -23.64 4.59 -10.88
CA LEU A 113 -24.63 3.84 -10.12
C LEU A 113 -25.78 4.74 -9.67
N GLY A 114 -26.96 4.14 -9.53
CA GLY A 114 -28.23 4.83 -9.31
C GLY A 114 -28.56 5.14 -7.86
N ASP A 115 -27.57 5.19 -6.97
CA ASP A 115 -27.82 5.56 -5.57
C ASP A 115 -28.02 7.07 -5.46
N GLY A 116 -29.16 7.47 -4.90
CA GLY A 116 -29.60 8.86 -4.84
C GLY A 116 -30.51 9.35 -5.96
N GLU A 117 -30.70 10.68 -5.99
CA GLU A 117 -31.50 11.41 -6.96
C GLU A 117 -30.70 12.54 -7.58
N LEU A 118 -30.91 12.78 -8.88
CA LEU A 118 -30.27 13.85 -9.62
C LEU A 118 -31.19 15.08 -9.65
N LYS A 119 -30.75 16.19 -9.04
CA LYS A 119 -31.60 17.39 -8.88
C LYS A 119 -31.63 18.28 -10.12
N HIS A 120 -30.60 18.18 -10.96
CA HIS A 120 -30.40 19.07 -12.10
C HIS A 120 -29.97 18.28 -13.33
N ARG A 121 -30.27 18.81 -14.51
CA ARG A 121 -29.89 18.23 -15.80
C ARG A 121 -28.36 18.23 -15.93
N LEU A 122 -27.76 17.09 -16.24
CA LEU A 122 -26.33 16.95 -16.51
C LEU A 122 -26.13 16.16 -17.80
N THR A 123 -25.05 16.48 -18.53
CA THR A 123 -24.58 15.66 -19.64
C THR A 123 -23.45 14.80 -19.13
N ILE A 124 -23.60 13.48 -19.12
CA ILE A 124 -22.64 12.60 -18.44
C ILE A 124 -21.95 11.68 -19.44
N GLU A 125 -20.62 11.76 -19.47
CA GLU A 125 -19.74 10.87 -20.22
C GLU A 125 -19.18 9.77 -19.32
N ALA A 126 -19.53 8.52 -19.59
CA ALA A 126 -19.05 7.37 -18.81
C ALA A 126 -18.90 6.10 -19.66
N ASP A 127 -18.11 5.14 -19.17
CA ASP A 127 -17.90 3.84 -19.82
C ASP A 127 -19.05 2.87 -19.56
N ALA A 128 -19.66 2.95 -18.38
CA ALA A 128 -20.76 2.08 -18.00
C ALA A 128 -21.77 2.81 -17.10
N VAL A 129 -23.05 2.51 -17.27
CA VAL A 129 -24.13 3.08 -16.46
C VAL A 129 -25.10 1.96 -16.07
N SER A 130 -25.44 1.86 -14.78
CA SER A 130 -26.45 0.90 -14.31
C SER A 130 -27.86 1.25 -14.82
N ALA A 131 -28.72 0.24 -15.02
CA ALA A 131 -30.07 0.46 -15.53
C ALA A 131 -30.86 1.49 -14.69
N GLY A 132 -30.89 1.33 -13.37
CA GLY A 132 -31.57 2.28 -12.48
C GLY A 132 -30.94 3.69 -12.46
N ALA A 133 -29.66 3.84 -12.80
CA ALA A 133 -29.08 5.17 -12.99
C ALA A 133 -29.57 5.83 -14.28
N ARG A 134 -29.68 5.06 -15.37
CA ARG A 134 -30.14 5.59 -16.68
C ARG A 134 -31.54 6.19 -16.55
N GLU A 135 -32.47 5.43 -15.98
CA GLU A 135 -33.86 5.87 -15.76
C GLU A 135 -33.93 7.16 -14.94
N LYS A 136 -33.13 7.28 -13.89
CA LYS A 136 -33.09 8.48 -13.03
C LYS A 136 -32.47 9.69 -13.72
N ILE A 137 -31.41 9.49 -14.52
CA ILE A 137 -30.77 10.56 -15.28
C ILE A 137 -31.71 11.07 -16.38
N GLU A 138 -32.36 10.16 -17.11
CA GLU A 138 -33.33 10.49 -18.15
C GLU A 138 -34.57 11.20 -17.57
N ARG A 139 -35.08 10.73 -16.42
CA ARG A 139 -36.17 11.41 -15.68
C ARG A 139 -35.80 12.82 -15.24
N ALA A 140 -34.53 13.05 -14.88
CA ALA A 140 -34.03 14.38 -14.56
C ALA A 140 -33.79 15.25 -15.82
N GLY A 141 -33.94 14.70 -17.03
CA GLY A 141 -33.71 15.39 -18.30
C GLY A 141 -32.23 15.52 -18.67
N GLY A 142 -31.37 14.65 -18.14
CA GLY A 142 -29.95 14.57 -18.48
C GLY A 142 -29.68 13.66 -19.69
N THR A 143 -28.52 13.84 -20.31
CA THR A 143 -28.08 13.06 -21.48
C THR A 143 -26.89 12.18 -21.13
N ILE A 144 -26.92 10.94 -21.61
CA ILE A 144 -25.87 9.94 -21.35
C ILE A 144 -25.11 9.69 -22.65
N THR A 145 -23.81 9.95 -22.64
CA THR A 145 -22.90 9.66 -23.75
C THR A 145 -21.96 8.55 -23.31
N LEU A 146 -22.17 7.35 -23.86
CA LEU A 146 -21.30 6.20 -23.60
C LEU A 146 -20.02 6.35 -24.42
N ARG A 147 -18.86 6.28 -23.76
CA ARG A 147 -17.58 6.25 -24.47
C ARG A 147 -17.35 4.85 -25.03
N GLU A 148 -17.22 4.73 -26.35
CA GLU A 148 -16.76 3.50 -26.98
C GLU A 148 -15.28 3.28 -26.63
N ARG A 149 -14.94 2.08 -26.15
CA ARG A 149 -13.55 1.76 -25.86
C ARG A 149 -12.89 1.07 -27.05
N GLY A 150 -11.82 1.68 -27.56
CA GLY A 150 -10.79 0.99 -28.33
C GLY A 150 -10.14 -0.11 -27.49
N ALA A 151 -9.71 -1.17 -28.16
CA ALA A 151 -8.87 -2.23 -27.61
C ALA A 151 -7.70 -1.65 -26.77
N PRO A 152 -7.13 -2.39 -25.80
CA PRO A 152 -5.99 -1.89 -25.02
C PRO A 152 -4.88 -1.49 -25.98
N SER A 153 -4.59 -0.19 -26.07
CA SER A 153 -3.53 0.33 -26.92
C SER A 153 -2.22 -0.28 -26.45
N SER A 154 -1.65 -1.14 -27.30
CA SER A 154 -0.28 -1.59 -27.21
C SER A 154 0.63 -0.37 -27.16
N LEU A 155 1.30 -0.21 -26.02
CA LEU A 155 2.57 0.50 -25.81
C LEU A 155 3.02 1.35 -27.01
N GLU A 156 2.75 2.66 -26.96
CA GLU A 156 3.40 3.61 -27.85
C GLU A 156 4.92 3.52 -27.62
N SER A 157 5.61 2.99 -28.62
CA SER A 157 7.06 3.07 -28.74
C SER A 157 7.40 4.52 -29.09
N HIS A 158 8.20 5.17 -28.24
CA HIS A 158 8.74 6.48 -28.57
C HIS A 158 9.70 6.35 -29.77
N GLY A 159 9.19 6.79 -30.92
CA GLY A 159 9.90 7.53 -31.97
C GLY A 159 11.34 7.15 -32.27
N ALA A 160 11.51 6.27 -33.26
CA ALA A 160 12.66 6.33 -34.15
C ALA A 160 12.60 7.66 -34.93
N ALA A 161 13.45 8.63 -34.55
CA ALA A 161 13.75 9.79 -35.36
C ALA A 161 15.09 9.53 -36.08
N THR A 162 14.98 9.09 -37.32
CA THR A 162 16.02 9.13 -38.34
C THR A 162 16.22 10.57 -38.81
N VAL A 163 17.45 11.10 -38.69
CA VAL A 163 17.97 12.15 -39.58
C VAL A 163 19.45 11.83 -39.85
N SER A 164 19.73 11.34 -41.06
CA SER A 164 20.98 11.57 -41.80
C SER A 164 20.82 12.91 -42.55
N VAL A 165 21.83 13.76 -42.80
CA VAL A 165 23.01 13.54 -43.67
C VAL A 165 24.07 14.65 -43.41
N SER A 166 25.37 14.26 -43.43
CA SER A 166 26.63 15.00 -43.82
C SER A 166 27.03 16.34 -43.14
N SER A 167 28.29 16.70 -42.86
CA SER A 167 29.64 16.17 -43.11
C SER A 167 30.71 17.07 -42.42
N GLU A 168 31.89 16.50 -42.18
CA GLU A 168 33.24 17.10 -41.97
C GLU A 168 33.77 17.50 -40.56
N ALA A 169 34.85 16.76 -40.22
CA ALA A 169 36.03 16.91 -39.35
C ALA A 169 36.25 18.14 -38.44
N ASP A 170 36.66 17.89 -37.19
CA ASP A 170 38.02 18.20 -36.68
C ASP A 170 38.33 17.50 -35.33
N ALA A 171 39.60 17.28 -35.07
CA ALA A 171 40.19 16.45 -34.02
C ALA A 171 40.19 17.06 -32.61
N GLY A 172 40.32 16.21 -31.57
CA GLY A 172 40.83 16.67 -30.27
C GLY A 172 40.44 15.86 -29.03
N GLY A 173 41.31 14.92 -28.63
CA GLY A 173 41.83 14.77 -27.27
C GLY A 173 40.91 14.43 -26.07
N GLY A 174 41.16 13.25 -25.47
CA GLY A 174 41.29 13.15 -24.01
C GLY A 174 40.17 12.47 -23.22
N SER A 175 40.34 11.18 -22.92
CA SER A 175 39.66 10.49 -21.82
C SER A 175 40.06 11.07 -20.46
N PRO A 176 39.15 11.05 -19.47
CA PRO A 176 39.53 10.33 -18.26
C PRO A 176 38.42 9.44 -17.71
N ALA A 177 38.84 8.24 -17.33
CA ALA A 177 38.12 7.34 -16.46
C ALA A 177 37.77 8.00 -15.11
N ARG A 178 36.58 7.72 -14.58
CA ARG A 178 36.39 7.69 -13.12
C ARG A 178 35.45 6.58 -12.68
N SER A 179 36.05 5.79 -11.81
CA SER A 179 35.59 4.62 -11.08
C SER A 179 34.50 4.95 -10.05
N GLY A 180 33.63 3.96 -9.77
CA GLY A 180 32.66 4.10 -8.69
C GLY A 180 31.67 2.96 -8.45
N LYS A 181 31.90 1.71 -8.89
CA LYS A 181 31.08 0.56 -8.46
C LYS A 181 31.55 0.09 -7.07
N LYS A 182 30.84 0.44 -6.01
CA LYS A 182 30.98 -0.21 -4.69
C LYS A 182 30.41 -1.63 -4.76
N LYS A 183 31.29 -2.60 -5.01
CA LYS A 183 31.04 -4.04 -4.86
C LYS A 183 31.16 -4.36 -3.36
N ARG A 184 30.09 -4.88 -2.74
CA ARG A 184 30.12 -5.45 -1.40
C ARG A 184 30.96 -6.73 -1.46
N VAL A 185 32.07 -6.77 -0.72
CA VAL A 185 32.92 -7.95 -0.59
C VAL A 185 32.50 -8.72 0.65
N ALA A 186 32.19 -10.00 0.45
CA ALA A 186 32.03 -11.00 1.49
C ALA A 186 33.38 -11.24 2.19
N ALA A 187 33.36 -11.36 3.51
CA ALA A 187 34.52 -11.81 4.28
C ALA A 187 34.10 -13.04 5.09
N GLU A 188 34.50 -14.21 4.59
CA GLU A 188 34.71 -15.43 5.37
C GLU A 188 36.22 -15.59 5.57
N THR A 189 36.67 -15.62 6.83
CA THR A 189 37.85 -16.36 7.32
C THR A 189 37.57 -16.63 8.81
N SER A 190 37.15 -17.84 9.20
CA SER A 190 37.97 -18.99 9.59
C SER A 190 38.99 -18.72 10.70
N ALA A 191 38.71 -19.22 11.92
CA ALA A 191 39.63 -20.06 12.71
C ALA A 191 39.03 -20.46 14.08
N LYS A 192 39.24 -21.74 14.41
CA LYS A 192 38.83 -22.48 15.62
C LYS A 192 39.32 -21.85 16.92
N SER A 193 38.48 -21.86 17.96
CA SER A 193 38.94 -22.07 19.34
C SER A 193 37.97 -22.96 20.11
N ALA A 194 38.50 -23.99 20.76
CA ALA A 194 37.76 -25.04 21.48
C ALA A 194 37.15 -24.51 22.80
N PRO A 195 36.03 -25.08 23.29
CA PRO A 195 35.49 -24.69 24.59
C PRO A 195 36.32 -25.28 25.74
N ARG A 196 36.91 -24.39 26.54
CA ARG A 196 37.63 -24.70 27.79
C ARG A 196 36.71 -25.42 28.80
N ALA A 197 37.18 -26.55 29.31
CA ALA A 197 36.47 -27.42 30.24
C ALA A 197 36.02 -26.71 31.53
N LYS A 198 34.80 -27.01 31.99
CA LYS A 198 34.24 -26.56 33.27
C LYS A 198 35.04 -27.16 34.43
N ARG A 199 35.73 -26.31 35.19
CA ARG A 199 36.38 -26.68 36.45
C ARG A 199 35.30 -26.85 37.52
N LYS A 200 35.02 -28.10 37.92
CA LYS A 200 34.17 -28.43 39.08
C LYS A 200 34.78 -27.82 40.34
N THR A 201 34.18 -26.79 40.91
CA THR A 201 34.46 -26.39 42.29
C THR A 201 33.65 -27.28 43.22
N ARG A 202 34.36 -28.21 43.87
CA ARG A 202 33.90 -29.07 44.96
C ARG A 202 33.54 -28.17 46.15
N ALA A 203 32.28 -28.21 46.58
CA ALA A 203 31.86 -27.65 47.86
C ALA A 203 32.65 -28.33 48.99
N LYS A 204 33.18 -27.54 49.92
CA LYS A 204 33.92 -28.03 51.08
C LYS A 204 33.22 -27.45 52.32
N ARG A 205 32.62 -28.39 53.09
CA ARG A 205 31.97 -28.26 54.40
C ARG A 205 30.66 -27.48 54.44
#